data_AF-A0A6P1V6Z3-F1
#
_entry.id   AF-A0A6P1V6Z3-F1
#
_cell.length_a   1.000
_cell.length_b   1.000
_cell.length_c   1.000
_cell.angle_alpha   90.00
_cell.angle_beta   90.00
_cell.angle_gamma   90.00
#
_symmetry.space_group_name_H-M   'P 1'
#
loop_
_entity.id
_entity.type
_entity.pdbx_description
1 polymer ?
#
loop_
_entity_poly.entity_id
_entity_poly.type
_entity_poly.pdbx_seq_one_letter_code
_entity_poly.pdbx_strand_id
1 'polypeptide(L)'
;MDKQLQRVKELHSLFDKSNKINHLTIDGRRIEPGSESNRYGTAKVFNSQKLTDKQIHNYAQELAGKNKLKQVSPGVFNAKLGDGSSITLRDVSSSKKVTGARWTVDVRGNPDLKNMAMKYSSVEIKFK
;
A
#
# COMPACT_ATOMS: atom_id res chain seq x y z
N MET A 1 7.64 18.96 -4.76
CA MET A 1 8.13 17.76 -4.03
C MET A 1 7.62 16.53 -4.75
N ASP A 2 8.43 15.51 -4.97
CA ASP A 2 8.01 14.29 -5.65
C ASP A 2 7.00 13.51 -4.78
N LYS A 3 5.78 13.36 -5.28
CA LYS A 3 4.68 12.69 -4.57
C LYS A 3 5.00 11.22 -4.31
N GLN A 4 5.72 10.56 -5.22
CA GLN A 4 6.12 9.17 -5.05
C GLN A 4 7.08 9.01 -3.87
N LEU A 5 8.10 9.87 -3.79
CA LEU A 5 9.04 9.86 -2.67
C LEU A 5 8.33 10.10 -1.33
N GLN A 6 7.33 10.99 -1.29
CA GLN A 6 6.52 11.20 -0.09
C GLN A 6 5.80 9.91 0.33
N ARG A 7 5.22 9.18 -0.62
CA ARG A 7 4.51 7.92 -0.35
C ARG A 7 5.44 6.81 0.11
N VAL A 8 6.61 6.67 -0.51
CA VAL A 8 7.61 5.69 -0.07
C VAL A 8 8.06 5.99 1.37
N LYS A 9 8.31 7.26 1.71
CA LYS A 9 8.65 7.66 3.10
C LYS A 9 7.53 7.39 4.11
N GLU A 10 6.27 7.60 3.71
CA GLU A 10 5.10 7.24 4.51
C GLU A 10 5.05 5.72 4.76
N LEU A 11 5.28 4.90 3.74
CA LEU A 11 5.35 3.43 3.90
C LEU A 11 6.50 3.02 4.80
N HIS A 12 7.67 3.65 4.66
CA HIS A 12 8.79 3.42 5.56
C HIS A 12 8.39 3.62 7.02
N SER A 13 7.76 4.77 7.29
CA SER A 13 7.31 5.11 8.64
C SER A 13 6.25 4.13 9.16
N LEU A 14 5.37 3.65 8.29
CA LEU A 14 4.29 2.74 8.65
C LEU A 14 4.76 1.31 8.98
N PHE A 15 5.82 0.84 8.30
CA PHE A 15 6.33 -0.52 8.43
C PHE A 15 7.52 -0.66 9.40
N ASP A 16 8.14 0.46 9.76
CA ASP A 16 9.09 0.55 10.86
C ASP A 16 8.39 0.35 12.21
N LYS A 17 8.74 -0.74 12.91
CA LYS A 17 8.14 -1.10 14.21
C LYS A 17 8.55 -0.15 15.34
N SER A 18 9.63 0.61 15.18
CA SER A 18 10.07 1.60 16.16
C SER A 18 9.32 2.93 16.04
N ASN A 19 8.63 3.15 14.92
CA ASN A 19 7.90 4.37 14.64
C ASN A 19 6.49 4.32 15.25
N LYS A 20 6.02 5.46 15.76
CA LYS A 20 4.66 5.62 16.32
C LYS A 20 3.61 5.90 15.23
N ILE A 21 4.02 6.22 14.00
CA ILE A 21 3.11 6.48 12.88
C ILE A 21 2.48 5.16 12.42
N ASN A 22 1.16 5.08 12.56
CA ASN A 22 0.36 3.89 12.22
C ASN A 22 -0.85 4.22 11.32
N HIS A 23 -0.90 5.41 10.74
CA HIS A 23 -2.00 5.92 9.91
C HIS A 23 -1.49 6.26 8.51
N LEU A 24 -2.42 6.37 7.55
CA LEU A 24 -2.14 6.93 6.22
C LEU A 24 -2.79 8.31 6.09
N THR A 25 -2.24 9.14 5.20
CA THR A 25 -2.87 10.40 4.79
C THR A 25 -3.22 10.37 3.29
N ILE A 26 -4.50 10.27 2.95
CA ILE A 26 -4.98 10.18 1.56
C ILE A 26 -5.88 11.38 1.28
N ASP A 27 -5.55 12.19 0.28
CA ASP A 27 -6.23 13.47 -0.04
C ASP A 27 -6.47 14.36 1.20
N GLY A 28 -5.45 14.49 2.05
CA GLY A 28 -5.52 15.28 3.28
C GLY A 28 -6.33 14.64 4.41
N ARG A 29 -6.89 13.44 4.21
CA ARG A 29 -7.63 12.70 5.24
C ARG A 29 -6.73 11.69 5.91
N ARG A 30 -6.73 11.73 7.25
CA ARG A 30 -6.12 10.70 8.08
C ARG A 30 -6.99 9.43 8.08
N ILE A 31 -6.35 8.30 7.81
CA ILE A 31 -6.97 6.97 7.74
C ILE A 31 -6.39 6.10 8.84
N GLU A 32 -7.24 5.72 9.79
CA GLU A 32 -6.83 4.94 10.96
C GLU A 32 -6.62 3.46 10.62
N PRO A 33 -5.70 2.78 11.33
CA PRO A 33 -5.50 1.35 11.16
C PRO A 33 -6.73 0.56 11.66
N GLY A 34 -7.02 -0.55 10.98
CA GLY A 34 -7.89 -1.61 11.47
C GLY A 34 -7.15 -2.59 12.36
N SER A 35 -7.90 -3.37 13.15
CA SER A 35 -7.37 -4.37 14.08
C SER A 35 -6.85 -5.65 13.40
N GLU A 36 -7.12 -5.84 12.11
CA GLU A 36 -6.86 -7.07 11.36
C GLU A 36 -5.47 -7.12 10.68
N SER A 37 -4.57 -6.20 11.04
CA SER A 37 -3.18 -6.21 10.56
C SER A 37 -2.47 -7.51 10.98
N ASN A 38 -1.62 -8.07 10.12
CA ASN A 38 -1.05 -9.39 10.39
C ASN A 38 0.06 -9.35 11.47
N ARG A 39 0.22 -10.46 12.20
CA ARG A 39 1.24 -10.62 13.25
C ARG A 39 2.67 -10.36 12.75
N TYR A 40 2.95 -10.72 11.50
CA TYR A 40 4.27 -10.58 10.88
C TYR A 40 4.61 -9.12 10.52
N GLY A 41 3.61 -8.24 10.45
CA GLY A 41 3.77 -6.82 10.16
C GLY A 41 3.95 -6.48 8.67
N THR A 42 3.82 -7.45 7.77
CA THR A 42 3.87 -7.24 6.31
C THR A 42 2.55 -6.77 5.72
N ALA A 43 1.43 -6.93 6.43
CA ALA A 43 0.13 -6.45 5.99
C ALA A 43 -0.46 -5.49 7.02
N LYS A 44 -0.83 -4.29 6.55
CA LYS A 44 -1.51 -3.27 7.35
C LYS A 44 -2.92 -3.07 6.79
N VAL A 45 -3.92 -3.12 7.66
CA VAL A 45 -5.34 -2.91 7.31
C VAL A 45 -5.74 -1.51 7.75
N PHE A 46 -6.52 -0.82 6.93
CA PHE A 46 -6.98 0.56 7.18
C PHE A 46 -8.50 0.68 6.99
N ASN A 47 -9.13 1.43 7.89
CA ASN A 47 -10.57 1.72 7.85
C ASN A 47 -10.84 2.78 6.78
N SER A 48 -11.25 2.33 5.60
CA SER A 48 -11.30 3.15 4.38
C SER A 48 -12.70 3.54 3.96
N GLN A 49 -13.73 3.35 4.80
CA GLN A 49 -15.13 3.59 4.44
C GLN A 49 -15.40 5.05 4.02
N LYS A 50 -14.54 5.98 4.44
CA LYS A 50 -14.60 7.40 4.07
C LYS A 50 -13.86 7.76 2.76
N LEU A 51 -13.23 6.77 2.10
CA LEU A 51 -12.54 6.95 0.84
C LEU A 51 -13.40 6.43 -0.31
N THR A 52 -13.35 7.10 -1.47
CA THR A 52 -13.88 6.50 -2.70
C THR A 52 -12.87 5.53 -3.30
N ASP A 53 -13.32 4.63 -4.19
CA ASP A 53 -12.40 3.76 -4.95
C ASP A 53 -11.37 4.60 -5.73
N LYS A 54 -11.80 5.71 -6.33
CA LYS A 54 -10.92 6.64 -7.05
C LYS A 54 -9.78 7.16 -6.17
N GLN A 55 -10.03 7.44 -4.89
CA GLN A 55 -8.98 7.92 -3.97
C GLN A 55 -7.96 6.82 -3.67
N ILE A 56 -8.39 5.56 -3.54
CA ILE A 56 -7.48 4.43 -3.37
C ILE A 56 -6.67 4.18 -4.65
N HIS A 57 -7.31 4.27 -5.82
CA HIS A 57 -6.61 4.20 -7.11
C HIS A 57 -5.57 5.30 -7.26
N ASN A 58 -5.91 6.53 -6.91
CA ASN A 58 -4.98 7.65 -6.91
C ASN A 58 -3.81 7.40 -5.95
N TYR A 59 -4.07 6.95 -4.73
CA TYR A 59 -3.02 6.60 -3.77
C TYR A 59 -2.06 5.53 -4.34
N ALA A 60 -2.59 4.48 -4.97
CA ALA A 60 -1.77 3.47 -5.62
C ALA A 60 -0.96 4.04 -6.81
N GLN A 61 -1.55 4.97 -7.57
CA GLN A 61 -0.86 5.66 -8.67
C GLN A 61 0.25 6.58 -8.14
N GLU A 62 0.04 7.24 -7.00
CA GLU A 62 1.06 8.06 -6.35
C GLU A 62 2.27 7.21 -5.90
N LEU A 63 2.04 5.99 -5.41
CA LEU A 63 3.10 5.01 -5.12
C LEU A 63 3.86 4.57 -6.38
N ALA A 64 3.16 4.45 -7.52
CA ALA A 64 3.77 4.11 -8.80
C ALA A 64 4.50 5.29 -9.48
N GLY A 65 4.30 6.52 -8.96
CA GLY A 65 4.88 7.74 -9.49
C GLY A 65 4.46 7.98 -10.94
N LYS A 66 5.45 8.22 -11.81
CA LYS A 66 5.23 8.46 -13.25
C LYS A 66 4.82 7.21 -14.02
N ASN A 67 4.98 6.02 -13.44
CA ASN A 67 4.63 4.77 -14.10
C ASN A 67 3.13 4.52 -13.95
N LYS A 68 2.42 4.48 -15.07
CA LYS A 68 0.96 4.29 -15.08
C LYS A 68 0.58 2.89 -14.58
N LEU A 69 -0.37 2.83 -13.64
CA LEU A 69 -1.07 1.59 -13.31
C LEU A 69 -1.91 1.13 -14.52
N LYS A 70 -1.53 0.00 -15.12
CA LYS A 70 -2.26 -0.61 -16.23
C LYS A 70 -3.09 -1.77 -15.72
N GLN A 71 -4.33 -1.86 -16.17
CA GLN A 71 -5.15 -3.02 -15.88
C GLN A 71 -4.58 -4.24 -16.61
N VAL A 72 -4.25 -5.29 -15.86
CA VAL A 72 -3.67 -6.54 -16.39
C VAL A 72 -4.67 -7.68 -16.37
N SER A 73 -5.71 -7.56 -15.53
CA SER A 73 -6.90 -8.42 -15.52
C SER A 73 -8.05 -7.65 -14.86
N PRO A 74 -9.32 -8.13 -14.96
CA PRO A 74 -10.43 -7.53 -14.23
C PRO A 74 -10.11 -7.34 -12.75
N GLY A 75 -10.24 -6.10 -12.26
CA GLY A 75 -9.98 -5.77 -10.86
C GLY A 75 -8.50 -5.73 -10.44
N VAL A 76 -7.53 -5.93 -11.36
CA VAL A 76 -6.08 -5.93 -11.05
C VAL A 76 -5.31 -4.97 -11.95
N PHE A 77 -4.57 -4.06 -11.30
CA PHE A 77 -3.77 -3.03 -11.95
C PHE A 77 -2.32 -3.15 -11.48
N ASN A 78 -1.36 -3.05 -12.40
CA ASN A 78 0.05 -3.19 -12.09
C ASN A 78 0.89 -2.07 -12.74
N ALA A 79 1.94 -1.66 -12.04
CA ALA A 79 3.03 -0.87 -12.56
C ALA A 79 4.37 -1.48 -12.14
N LYS A 80 5.27 -1.68 -13.10
CA LYS A 80 6.69 -1.97 -12.84
C LYS A 80 7.47 -0.67 -12.81
N LEU A 81 8.37 -0.53 -11.86
CA LEU A 81 9.17 0.67 -11.64
C LEU A 81 10.61 0.44 -12.11
N GLY A 82 11.34 1.53 -12.38
CA GLY A 82 12.70 1.48 -12.91
C GLY A 82 13.74 0.90 -11.94
N ASP A 83 13.42 0.87 -10.64
CA ASP A 83 14.23 0.25 -9.59
C ASP A 83 14.00 -1.27 -9.45
N GLY A 84 13.20 -1.87 -10.35
CA GLY A 84 12.84 -3.28 -10.32
C GLY A 84 11.67 -3.61 -9.38
N SER A 85 11.17 -2.64 -8.62
CA SER A 85 9.99 -2.83 -7.77
C SER A 85 8.69 -2.81 -8.58
N SER A 86 7.59 -3.22 -7.96
CA SER A 86 6.27 -3.15 -8.57
C SER A 86 5.18 -2.79 -7.57
N ILE A 87 4.18 -2.07 -8.07
CA ILE A 87 2.96 -1.71 -7.37
C ILE A 87 1.81 -2.44 -8.03
N THR A 88 1.02 -3.20 -7.24
CA THR A 88 -0.20 -3.84 -7.72
C THR A 88 -1.38 -3.39 -6.88
N LEU A 89 -2.42 -2.86 -7.51
CA LEU A 89 -3.72 -2.60 -6.89
C LEU A 89 -4.70 -3.69 -7.31
N ARG A 90 -5.39 -4.33 -6.36
CA ARG A 90 -6.34 -5.40 -6.64
C ARG A 90 -7.56 -5.42 -5.71
N ASP A 91 -8.73 -5.78 -6.23
CA ASP A 91 -9.96 -5.99 -5.47
C ASP A 91 -10.20 -7.46 -5.06
N VAL A 92 -9.34 -8.36 -5.58
CA VAL A 92 -9.27 -9.79 -5.25
C VAL A 92 -8.19 -10.05 -4.19
N SER A 93 -8.54 -10.78 -3.14
CA SER A 93 -7.62 -11.13 -2.04
C SER A 93 -8.06 -12.39 -1.32
N SER A 94 -7.15 -13.35 -1.10
CA SER A 94 -7.47 -14.57 -0.34
C SER A 94 -7.88 -14.27 1.11
N SER A 95 -7.36 -13.19 1.69
CA SER A 95 -7.72 -12.69 3.02
C SER A 95 -8.89 -11.69 3.03
N LYS A 96 -9.61 -11.52 1.92
CA LYS A 96 -10.77 -10.60 1.83
C LYS A 96 -11.84 -10.92 2.87
N LYS A 97 -12.15 -12.20 3.08
CA LYS A 97 -13.13 -12.64 4.08
C LYS A 97 -12.74 -12.27 5.52
N VAL A 98 -11.44 -12.27 5.82
CA VAL A 98 -10.90 -11.99 7.16
C VAL A 98 -10.72 -10.49 7.41
N THR A 99 -10.25 -9.76 6.39
CA THR A 99 -9.88 -8.34 6.51
C THR A 99 -11.01 -7.39 6.13
N GLY A 100 -12.02 -7.86 5.40
CA GLY A 100 -13.06 -7.02 4.80
C GLY A 100 -12.54 -6.10 3.70
N ALA A 101 -11.30 -6.27 3.24
CA ALA A 101 -10.67 -5.34 2.31
C ALA A 101 -11.36 -5.35 0.94
N ARG A 102 -11.80 -4.17 0.48
CA ARG A 102 -12.30 -3.95 -0.89
C ARG A 102 -11.17 -3.76 -1.90
N TRP A 103 -10.04 -3.21 -1.46
CA TRP A 103 -8.82 -3.04 -2.28
C TRP A 103 -7.57 -3.40 -1.47
N THR A 104 -6.57 -3.96 -2.15
CA THR A 104 -5.23 -4.21 -1.61
C THR A 104 -4.19 -3.60 -2.54
N VAL A 105 -3.22 -2.89 -1.98
CA VAL A 105 -2.01 -2.46 -2.68
C VAL A 105 -0.85 -3.33 -2.22
N ASP A 106 -0.24 -4.06 -3.15
CA ASP A 106 1.02 -4.78 -2.96
C ASP A 106 2.19 -3.89 -3.41
N VAL A 107 3.20 -3.77 -2.56
CA VAL A 107 4.50 -3.19 -2.91
C VAL A 107 5.54 -4.30 -2.83
N ARG A 108 6.17 -4.63 -3.95
CA ARG A 108 7.11 -5.77 -4.04
C ARG A 108 8.45 -5.34 -4.59
N GLY A 109 9.52 -5.91 -4.05
CA GLY A 109 10.88 -5.69 -4.56
C GLY A 109 11.40 -4.27 -4.37
N ASN A 110 10.77 -3.45 -3.53
CA ASN A 110 11.25 -2.10 -3.26
C ASN A 110 12.56 -2.16 -2.44
N PRO A 111 13.67 -1.59 -2.95
CA PRO A 111 14.97 -1.67 -2.29
C PRO A 111 14.98 -1.04 -0.89
N ASP A 112 14.28 0.06 -0.71
CA ASP A 112 14.25 0.76 0.58
C ASP A 112 13.53 -0.09 1.65
N LEU A 113 12.36 -0.67 1.32
CA LEU A 113 11.66 -1.60 2.20
C LEU A 113 12.47 -2.86 2.50
N LYS A 114 13.21 -3.38 1.52
CA LYS A 114 14.12 -4.52 1.72
C LYS A 114 15.23 -4.15 2.69
N ASN A 115 15.79 -2.95 2.59
CA ASN A 115 16.87 -2.48 3.47
C ASN A 115 16.41 -2.22 4.91
N MET A 116 15.10 -2.11 5.17
CA MET A 116 14.54 -2.02 6.51
C MET A 116 14.74 -3.34 7.27
N ALA A 117 15.87 -3.46 7.97
CA ALA A 117 16.27 -4.65 8.74
C ALA A 117 16.24 -5.96 7.93
N MET A 118 16.49 -5.90 6.60
CA MET A 118 16.42 -7.05 5.67
C MET A 118 15.08 -7.81 5.71
N LYS A 119 13.99 -7.11 6.08
CA LYS A 119 12.82 -7.77 6.65
C LYS A 119 11.71 -8.04 5.65
N TYR A 120 11.52 -7.16 4.69
CA TYR A 120 10.34 -7.20 3.83
C TYR A 120 10.74 -7.21 2.35
N SER A 121 10.53 -8.35 1.69
CA SER A 121 10.56 -8.43 0.22
C SER A 121 9.27 -7.91 -0.43
N SER A 122 8.19 -7.88 0.35
CA SER A 122 6.89 -7.34 -0.02
C SER A 122 6.10 -6.88 1.19
N VAL A 123 5.23 -5.90 0.98
CA VAL A 123 4.23 -5.46 1.94
C VAL A 123 2.87 -5.27 1.28
N GLU A 124 1.81 -5.40 2.06
CA GLU A 124 0.43 -5.20 1.66
C GLU A 124 -0.22 -4.06 2.48
N ILE A 125 -0.96 -3.20 1.78
CA ILE A 125 -1.83 -2.18 2.38
C ILE A 125 -3.25 -2.52 1.98
N LYS A 126 -4.11 -2.78 2.94
CA LYS A 126 -5.48 -3.24 2.72
C LYS A 126 -6.48 -2.17 3.14
N PHE A 127 -7.45 -1.89 2.27
CA PHE A 127 -8.49 -0.88 2.47
C PHE A 127 -9.82 -1.57 2.72
N LYS A 128 -10.30 -1.55 3.98
CA LYS A 128 -11.57 -2.11 4.47
C LYS A 128 -12.71 -1.12 4.34
#